data_AF-A0A9E3W9F7-F1
#
_entry.id   AF-A0A9E3W9F7-F1
#
_cell.length_a   1.000
_cell.length_b   1.000
_cell.length_c   1.000
_cell.angle_alpha   90.00
_cell.angle_beta   90.00
_cell.angle_gamma   90.00
#
_symmetry.space_group_name_H-M   'P 1'
#
loop_
_entity.id
_entity.type
_entity.pdbx_description
1 polymer ?
#
loop_
_entity_poly.entity_id
_entity_poly.type
_entity_poly.pdbx_seq_one_letter_code
_entity_poly.pdbx_strand_id
1 'polypeptide(L)'
;MQAINFQEIIRLLGPNAGNGLIWNIFIYIIFFLTLITLLLQGDKALLTTIIAASSLLLCVIDKLVIFQPREFGTMIIHCGMFLFPALIAGMTKDPKSRPPAIFAAIIGAVYFFLFWFLLQR
;
A
#
# COMPACT_ATOMS: atom_id res chain seq x y z
N MET A 1 24.58 0.78 9.99
CA MET A 1 23.82 0.73 8.73
C MET A 1 24.34 -0.48 7.95
N GLN A 2 23.59 -1.58 7.93
CA GLN A 2 23.99 -2.78 7.19
C GLN A 2 23.96 -2.49 5.69
N ALA A 3 24.98 -2.92 4.97
CA ALA A 3 25.06 -2.77 3.52
C ALA A 3 23.91 -3.56 2.88
N ILE A 4 22.92 -2.86 2.34
CA ILE A 4 21.76 -3.47 1.71
C ILE A 4 22.24 -4.19 0.44
N ASN A 5 22.22 -5.52 0.46
CA ASN A 5 22.57 -6.34 -0.70
C ASN A 5 21.35 -6.47 -1.63
N PHE A 6 21.53 -6.30 -2.94
CA PHE A 6 20.43 -6.32 -3.91
C PHE A 6 19.65 -7.65 -3.90
N GLN A 7 20.32 -8.76 -3.60
CA GLN A 7 19.66 -10.07 -3.42
C GLN A 7 18.75 -10.12 -2.17
N GLU A 8 19.08 -9.37 -1.12
CA GLU A 8 18.30 -9.31 0.11
C GLU A 8 17.00 -8.52 -0.09
N ILE A 9 17.06 -7.43 -0.88
CA ILE A 9 15.88 -6.67 -1.32
C ILE A 9 14.90 -7.59 -2.05
N ILE A 10 15.38 -8.35 -3.04
CA ILE A 10 14.54 -9.27 -3.83
C ILE A 10 13.93 -10.36 -2.95
N ARG A 11 14.70 -10.89 -1.99
CA ARG A 11 14.22 -11.90 -1.05
C ARG A 11 13.12 -11.34 -0.14
N LEU A 12 13.28 -10.12 0.38
CA LEU A 12 12.30 -9.47 1.27
C LEU A 12 11.02 -9.06 0.52
N LEU A 13 11.16 -8.66 -0.75
CA LEU A 13 10.04 -8.39 -1.67
C LEU A 13 9.30 -9.65 -2.10
N GLY A 14 9.91 -10.82 -1.95
CA GLY A 14 9.28 -12.12 -2.19
C GLY A 14 8.22 -12.47 -1.14
N PRO A 15 7.36 -13.46 -1.44
CA PRO A 15 6.41 -14.01 -0.49
C PRO A 15 7.17 -14.74 0.63
N ASN A 16 7.26 -14.11 1.80
CA ASN A 16 7.89 -14.70 2.98
C ASN A 16 6.92 -15.71 3.61
N ALA A 17 7.27 -17.00 3.59
CA ALA A 17 6.44 -18.13 4.02
C ALA A 17 6.25 -18.28 5.56
N GLY A 18 6.47 -17.21 6.33
CA GLY A 18 6.42 -17.23 7.80
C GLY A 18 5.14 -16.63 8.41
N ASN A 19 5.19 -16.34 9.72
CA ASN A 19 4.08 -15.82 10.55
C ASN A 19 3.50 -14.45 10.11
N GLY A 20 4.06 -13.82 9.07
CA GLY A 20 3.61 -12.56 8.47
C GLY A 20 2.92 -12.71 7.11
N LEU A 21 2.60 -13.94 6.67
CA LEU A 21 2.01 -14.21 5.36
C LEU A 21 0.69 -13.45 5.15
N ILE A 22 -0.16 -13.37 6.18
CA ILE A 22 -1.45 -12.68 6.10
C ILE A 22 -1.25 -11.20 5.76
N TRP A 23 -0.30 -10.52 6.41
CA TRP A 23 0.00 -9.11 6.19
C TRP A 23 0.57 -8.86 4.79
N ASN A 24 1.47 -9.75 4.34
CA ASN A 24 1.99 -9.69 2.98
C ASN A 24 0.86 -9.80 1.94
N ILE A 25 -0.11 -10.70 2.15
CA ILE A 25 -1.25 -10.85 1.25
C ILE A 25 -2.07 -9.55 1.17
N PHE A 26 -2.38 -8.92 2.30
CA PHE A 26 -3.08 -7.63 2.31
C PHE A 26 -2.29 -6.55 1.53
N ILE A 27 -0.99 -6.42 1.78
CA ILE A 27 -0.13 -5.45 1.10
C ILE A 27 -0.15 -5.69 -0.42
N TYR A 28 -0.02 -6.95 -0.87
CA TYR A 28 -0.08 -7.26 -2.31
C TYR A 28 -1.43 -6.93 -2.91
N ILE A 29 -2.55 -7.22 -2.23
CA ILE A 29 -3.88 -6.90 -2.74
C ILE A 29 -4.04 -5.38 -2.89
N ILE A 30 -3.65 -4.60 -1.88
CA ILE A 30 -3.70 -3.13 -1.94
C ILE A 30 -2.80 -2.62 -3.08
N PHE A 31 -1.59 -3.17 -3.21
CA PHE A 31 -0.65 -2.83 -4.26
C PHE A 31 -1.24 -3.08 -5.65
N PHE A 32 -1.76 -4.28 -5.93
CA PHE A 32 -2.30 -4.61 -7.25
C PHE A 32 -3.55 -3.79 -7.59
N LEU A 33 -4.45 -3.57 -6.63
CA LEU A 33 -5.63 -2.73 -6.86
C LEU A 33 -5.25 -1.27 -7.11
N THR A 34 -4.26 -0.75 -6.39
CA THR A 34 -3.74 0.61 -6.62
C THR A 34 -2.99 0.71 -7.95
N LEU A 35 -2.29 -0.36 -8.37
CA LEU A 35 -1.61 -0.42 -9.66
C LEU A 35 -2.62 -0.43 -10.81
N ILE A 36 -3.68 -1.24 -10.70
CA ILE A 36 -4.77 -1.24 -11.67
C ILE A 36 -5.43 0.14 -11.72
N THR A 37 -5.65 0.77 -10.57
CA THR A 37 -6.18 2.15 -10.49
C THR A 37 -5.29 3.13 -11.26
N LEU A 38 -3.96 3.06 -11.05
CA LEU A 38 -2.98 3.90 -11.74
C LEU A 38 -3.03 3.69 -13.26
N LEU A 39 -3.07 2.44 -13.71
CA LEU A 39 -3.08 2.09 -15.14
C LEU A 39 -4.39 2.48 -15.84
N LEU A 40 -5.49 2.59 -15.09
CA LEU A 40 -6.80 2.99 -15.62
C LEU A 40 -7.07 4.48 -15.49
N GLN A 41 -6.15 5.25 -14.88
CA GLN A 41 -6.28 6.68 -14.71
C GLN A 41 -6.07 7.40 -16.05
N GLY A 42 -6.96 8.33 -16.42
CA GLY A 42 -6.83 9.07 -17.67
C GLY A 42 -5.69 10.09 -17.66
N ASP A 43 -5.13 10.39 -18.85
CA ASP A 43 -3.98 11.29 -19.05
C ASP A 43 -4.11 12.69 -18.41
N LYS A 44 -5.34 13.13 -18.13
CA LYS A 44 -5.61 14.47 -17.59
C LYS A 44 -5.63 14.53 -16.06
N ALA A 45 -5.47 13.40 -15.36
CA ALA A 45 -5.64 13.31 -13.92
C ALA A 45 -4.30 13.14 -13.19
N LEU A 46 -3.34 14.02 -13.49
CA LEU A 46 -1.95 13.98 -12.99
C LEU A 46 -1.87 13.88 -11.45
N LEU A 47 -2.70 14.64 -10.73
CA LEU A 47 -2.70 14.63 -9.26
C LEU A 47 -3.07 13.24 -8.71
N THR A 48 -4.13 12.64 -9.22
CA THR A 48 -4.55 11.29 -8.80
C THR A 48 -3.53 10.21 -9.19
N THR A 49 -2.83 10.40 -10.31
CA THR A 49 -1.72 9.52 -10.72
C THR A 49 -0.55 9.61 -9.75
N ILE A 50 -0.20 10.82 -9.29
CA ILE A 50 0.85 11.01 -8.28
C ILE A 50 0.44 10.36 -6.96
N ILE A 51 -0.79 10.58 -6.48
CA ILE A 51 -1.27 9.96 -5.23
C ILE A 51 -1.25 8.43 -5.34
N ALA A 52 -1.64 7.88 -6.49
CA ALA A 52 -1.62 6.44 -6.74
C ALA A 52 -0.18 5.90 -6.71
N ALA A 53 0.75 6.59 -7.38
CA ALA A 53 2.17 6.24 -7.36
C ALA A 53 2.77 6.34 -5.95
N SER A 54 2.42 7.37 -5.17
CA SER A 54 2.83 7.49 -3.77
C SER A 54 2.30 6.34 -2.92
N SER A 55 1.05 5.93 -3.11
CA SER A 55 0.46 4.79 -2.40
C SER A 55 1.16 3.48 -2.74
N LEU A 56 1.54 3.27 -4.00
CA LEU A 56 2.33 2.10 -4.41
C LEU A 56 3.71 2.10 -3.75
N LEU A 57 4.36 3.26 -3.69
CA LEU A 57 5.65 3.40 -3.03
C LEU A 57 5.55 3.10 -1.53
N LEU A 58 4.48 3.55 -0.86
CA LEU A 58 4.22 3.20 0.55
C LEU A 58 4.05 1.69 0.75
N CYS A 59 3.34 0.99 -0.15
CA CYS A 59 3.22 -0.47 -0.09
C CYS A 59 4.58 -1.16 -0.20
N VAL A 60 5.49 -0.66 -1.05
CA VAL A 60 6.84 -1.20 -1.19
C VAL A 60 7.68 -0.93 0.06
N ILE A 61 7.62 0.28 0.61
CA ILE A 61 8.30 0.63 1.86
C ILE A 61 7.85 -0.27 3.00
N ASP A 62 6.54 -0.46 3.15
CA ASP A 62 5.97 -1.32 4.19
C ASP A 62 6.44 -2.77 4.03
N LYS A 63 6.46 -3.26 2.79
CA LYS A 63 6.91 -4.63 2.48
C LYS A 63 8.39 -4.86 2.78
N LEU A 64 9.22 -3.84 2.63
CA LEU A 64 10.65 -3.90 2.97
C LEU A 64 10.90 -3.87 4.48
N VAL A 65 9.86 -3.67 5.31
CA VAL A 65 9.94 -3.62 6.78
C VAL A 65 11.06 -2.67 7.24
N ILE A 66 11.09 -1.48 6.61
CA ILE A 66 12.12 -0.47 6.91
C ILE A 66 11.96 0.02 8.36
N PHE A 67 10.72 0.08 8.85
CA PHE A 67 10.37 0.50 10.21
C PHE A 67 9.85 -0.68 11.03
N GLN A 68 10.07 -0.65 12.34
CA GLN A 68 9.54 -1.69 13.22
C GLN A 68 8.01 -1.56 13.36
N PRO A 69 7.28 -2.67 13.62
CA PRO A 69 5.82 -2.66 13.71
C PRO A 69 5.22 -1.64 14.70
N ARG A 70 5.95 -1.27 15.75
CA ARG A 70 5.51 -0.36 16.81
C ARG A 70 6.01 1.08 16.65
N GLU A 71 6.70 1.39 15.56
CA GLU A 71 7.17 2.75 15.29
C GLU A 71 6.06 3.62 14.71
N PHE A 72 6.13 4.92 15.02
CA PHE A 72 5.21 5.92 14.48
C PHE A 72 5.25 5.97 12.94
N GLY A 73 6.44 5.74 12.34
CA GLY A 73 6.60 5.69 10.89
C GLY A 73 5.72 4.66 10.21
N THR A 74 5.61 3.45 10.80
CA THR A 74 4.74 2.38 10.31
C THR A 74 3.26 2.81 10.33
N MET A 75 2.84 3.54 11.36
CA MET A 75 1.48 4.08 11.45
C MET A 75 1.17 5.03 10.28
N ILE A 76 2.09 5.95 9.98
CA ILE A 76 1.91 6.90 8.87
C ILE A 76 1.82 6.16 7.54
N ILE A 77 2.66 5.15 7.34
CA ILE A 77 2.69 4.36 6.11
C ILE A 77 1.33 3.65 5.92
N HIS A 78 0.82 2.99 6.94
CA HIS A 78 -0.48 2.29 6.86
C HIS A 78 -1.64 3.27 6.70
N CYS A 79 -1.61 4.42 7.37
CA CYS A 79 -2.54 5.52 7.13
C CYS A 79 -2.52 5.97 5.66
N GLY A 80 -1.33 6.14 5.07
CA GLY A 80 -1.20 6.54 3.67
C GLY A 80 -1.71 5.47 2.71
N MET A 81 -1.43 4.18 2.97
CA MET A 81 -1.95 3.05 2.19
C MET A 81 -3.48 2.96 2.21
N PHE A 82 -4.13 3.46 3.25
CA PHE A 82 -5.59 3.58 3.33
C PHE A 82 -6.11 4.87 2.69
N LEU A 83 -5.58 6.02 3.11
CA LEU A 83 -6.11 7.34 2.75
C LEU A 83 -5.87 7.66 1.28
N PHE A 84 -4.74 7.27 0.70
CA PHE A 84 -4.42 7.63 -0.69
C PHE A 84 -5.37 6.97 -1.69
N PRO A 85 -5.65 5.65 -1.63
CA PRO A 85 -6.70 5.05 -2.45
C PRO A 85 -8.09 5.64 -2.19
N ALA A 86 -8.42 5.98 -0.94
CA ALA A 86 -9.70 6.61 -0.60
C ALA A 86 -9.84 8.00 -1.25
N LEU A 87 -8.78 8.80 -1.22
CA LEU A 87 -8.72 10.10 -1.89
C LEU A 87 -8.87 9.95 -3.41
N ILE A 88 -8.17 8.99 -4.03
CA ILE A 88 -8.30 8.73 -5.46
C ILE A 88 -9.74 8.34 -5.82
N ALA A 89 -10.37 7.47 -5.02
CA ALA A 89 -11.75 7.05 -5.24
C ALA A 89 -12.73 8.24 -5.24
N GLY A 90 -12.53 9.22 -4.35
CA GLY A 90 -13.34 10.44 -4.28
C GLY A 90 -13.01 11.47 -5.36
N MET A 91 -11.75 11.57 -5.79
CA MET A 91 -11.28 12.57 -6.74
C MET A 91 -11.38 12.14 -8.22
N THR A 92 -11.28 10.84 -8.49
CA THR A 92 -11.24 10.34 -9.86
C THR A 92 -12.56 10.59 -10.58
N LYS A 93 -12.45 11.12 -11.80
CA LYS A 93 -13.60 11.31 -12.71
C LYS A 93 -13.77 10.13 -13.66
N ASP A 94 -12.76 9.26 -13.76
CA ASP A 94 -12.78 8.12 -14.64
C ASP A 94 -13.57 6.96 -14.01
N PRO A 95 -14.69 6.52 -14.60
CA PRO A 95 -15.55 5.50 -14.01
C PRO A 95 -14.87 4.12 -13.97
N LYS A 96 -13.83 3.90 -14.78
CA LYS A 96 -13.09 2.63 -14.83
C LYS A 96 -12.06 2.50 -13.71
N SER A 97 -11.42 3.59 -13.29
CA SER A 97 -10.43 3.55 -12.21
C SER A 97 -11.05 3.67 -10.82
N ARG A 98 -12.31 4.14 -10.71
CA ARG A 98 -12.99 4.29 -9.42
C ARG A 98 -13.21 2.98 -8.65
N PRO A 99 -13.74 1.89 -9.23
CA PRO A 99 -13.95 0.65 -8.49
C PRO A 99 -12.68 0.06 -7.86
N PRO A 100 -11.54 -0.10 -8.58
CA PRO A 100 -10.34 -0.65 -7.96
C PRO A 100 -9.78 0.28 -6.86
N ALA A 101 -9.95 1.60 -6.98
CA ALA A 101 -9.57 2.55 -5.93
C ALA A 101 -10.43 2.37 -4.66
N ILE A 102 -11.74 2.17 -4.80
CA ILE A 102 -12.66 1.92 -3.68
C ILE A 102 -12.28 0.60 -2.98
N PHE A 103 -12.05 -0.47 -3.73
CA PHE A 103 -11.64 -1.75 -3.15
C PHE A 103 -10.28 -1.64 -2.44
N ALA A 104 -9.31 -0.95 -3.05
CA ALA A 104 -8.02 -0.67 -2.42
C ALA A 104 -8.20 0.11 -1.10
N ALA A 105 -9.09 1.11 -1.07
CA ALA A 105 -9.38 1.89 0.12
C ALA A 105 -10.02 1.05 1.24
N ILE A 106 -10.99 0.20 0.91
CA ILE A 106 -11.65 -0.67 1.89
C ILE A 106 -10.66 -1.68 2.47
N ILE A 107 -9.89 -2.33 1.60
CA ILE A 107 -8.90 -3.34 2.03
C ILE A 107 -7.75 -2.68 2.80
N GLY A 108 -7.34 -1.48 2.39
CA GLY A 108 -6.38 -0.65 3.12
C GLY A 108 -6.88 -0.24 4.50
N ALA A 109 -8.16 0.12 4.64
CA ALA A 109 -8.78 0.39 5.93
C ALA A 109 -8.75 -0.85 6.84
N VAL A 110 -9.18 -1.99 6.30
CA VAL A 110 -9.16 -3.27 7.03
C VAL A 110 -7.74 -3.61 7.48
N TYR A 111 -6.76 -3.48 6.59
CA TYR A 111 -5.35 -3.70 6.91
C TYR A 111 -4.86 -2.77 8.03
N PHE A 112 -5.07 -1.45 7.90
CA PHE A 112 -4.68 -0.46 8.90
C PHE A 112 -5.30 -0.75 10.26
N PHE A 113 -6.62 -0.93 10.33
CA PHE A 113 -7.30 -1.16 11.61
C PHE A 113 -6.92 -2.50 12.25
N LEU A 114 -6.76 -3.57 11.46
CA LEU A 114 -6.33 -4.87 11.98
C LEU A 114 -4.89 -4.81 12.50
N PHE A 115 -3.98 -4.20 11.74
CA PHE A 115 -2.57 -4.08 12.14
C PHE A 115 -2.44 -3.21 13.39
N TRP A 116 -3.13 -2.06 13.39
CA TRP A 116 -3.15 -1.15 14.53
C TRP A 116 -3.65 -1.85 15.80
N PHE A 117 -4.78 -2.56 15.71
CA PHE A 117 -5.39 -3.23 16.86
C PHE A 117 -4.61 -4.45 17.37
N LEU A 118 -3.97 -5.23 16.48
CA LEU A 118 -3.31 -6.49 16.86
C LEU A 118 -1.82 -6.32 17.19
N LEU A 119 -1.12 -5.39 16.53
CA LEU A 119 0.35 -5.31 16.57
C LEU A 119 0.88 -3.98 17.10
N GLN A 120 0.14 -2.89 16.96
CA GLN A 120 0.64 -1.53 17.19
C GLN A 120 0.12 -0.85 18.47
N ARG A 121 -0.96 -1.35 19.08
CA ARG A 121 -1.46 -0.87 20.39
C ARG A 121 -0.63 -1.36 21.59
#